data_AF-A0A662TC81-F1
#
_entry.id   AF-A0A662TC81-F1
#
_cell.length_a   1.000
_cell.length_b   1.000
_cell.length_c   1.000
_cell.angle_alpha   90.00
_cell.angle_beta   90.00
_cell.angle_gamma   90.00
#
_symmetry.space_group_name_H-M   'P 1'
#
loop_
_entity.id
_entity.type
_entity.pdbx_description
1 polymer ?
#
loop_
_entity_poly.entity_id
_entity_poly.type
_entity_poly.pdbx_seq_one_letter_code
_entity_poly.pdbx_strand_id
1 'polypeptide(L)'
;MELLVKTPLGLEGVAASRILELEPKAKVVVKPRGLGGLIIVDSCPNRFKLMEEVLREVPEAEKVIPVEAEVNARIEEIEAAAKKLA
;
A
#
# COMPACT_ATOMS: atom_id res chain seq x y z
N MET A 1 8.22 2.49 -1.56
CA MET A 1 6.80 2.19 -1.31
C MET A 1 6.46 2.29 0.17
N GLU A 2 5.29 2.82 0.53
CA GLU A 2 4.85 3.00 1.93
C GLU A 2 3.82 1.95 2.37
N LEU A 3 2.77 1.73 1.57
CA LEU A 3 1.67 0.81 1.91
C LEU A 3 1.27 -0.05 0.71
N LEU A 4 0.86 -1.29 0.98
CA LEU A 4 0.15 -2.16 0.04
C LEU A 4 -1.32 -2.29 0.49
N VAL A 5 -2.26 -1.97 -0.39
CA VAL A 5 -3.70 -2.07 -0.09
C VAL A 5 -4.32 -3.15 -0.97
N LYS A 6 -4.97 -4.12 -0.31
CA LYS A 6 -5.73 -5.19 -0.96
C LYS A 6 -7.19 -4.78 -1.08
N THR A 7 -7.78 -5.04 -2.23
CA THR A 7 -9.17 -4.70 -2.56
C THR A 7 -9.85 -5.84 -3.32
N PRO A 8 -11.18 -5.92 -3.33
CA PRO A 8 -11.90 -6.79 -4.26
C PRO A 8 -11.57 -6.43 -5.71
N LEU A 9 -11.50 -7.43 -6.58
CA LEU A 9 -11.21 -7.24 -8.00
C LEU A 9 -12.22 -6.27 -8.64
N GLY A 10 -11.72 -5.26 -9.35
CA GLY A 10 -12.54 -4.27 -10.04
C GLY A 10 -12.91 -3.05 -9.20
N LEU A 11 -12.63 -3.04 -7.89
CA LEU A 11 -12.87 -1.89 -7.00
C LEU A 11 -11.61 -1.06 -6.74
N GLU A 12 -10.48 -1.37 -7.38
CA GLU A 12 -9.20 -0.72 -7.10
C GLU A 12 -9.25 0.78 -7.40
N GLY A 13 -9.99 1.17 -8.45
CA GLY A 13 -10.17 2.57 -8.82
C GLY A 13 -10.95 3.37 -7.78
N VAL A 14 -12.06 2.80 -7.27
CA VAL A 14 -12.89 3.44 -6.24
C VAL A 14 -12.09 3.59 -4.95
N ALA A 15 -11.44 2.52 -4.51
CA ALA A 15 -10.58 2.53 -3.33
C ALA A 15 -9.45 3.57 -3.47
N ALA A 16 -8.77 3.64 -4.62
CA ALA A 16 -7.71 4.61 -4.86
C ALA A 16 -8.21 6.07 -4.83
N SER A 17 -9.38 6.35 -5.42
CA SER A 17 -10.01 7.67 -5.32
C SER A 17 -10.30 8.05 -3.87
N ARG A 18 -10.86 7.12 -3.07
CA ARG A 18 -11.11 7.33 -1.64
C ARG A 18 -9.83 7.56 -0.84
N ILE A 19 -8.75 6.82 -1.13
CA ILE A 19 -7.43 7.03 -0.51
C ILE A 19 -6.91 8.44 -0.80
N LEU A 20 -7.06 8.93 -2.04
CA LEU A 20 -6.64 10.29 -2.43
C LEU A 20 -7.54 11.39 -1.84
N GLU A 21 -8.81 11.11 -1.55
CA GLU A 21 -9.68 12.03 -0.79
C GLU A 21 -9.18 12.21 0.64
N LEU A 22 -8.74 11.12 1.29
CA LEU A 22 -8.21 11.14 2.66
C LEU A 22 -6.83 11.81 2.74
N GLU A 23 -5.95 11.53 1.77
CA GLU A 23 -4.62 12.13 1.68
C GLU A 23 -4.30 12.54 0.23
N PRO A 24 -4.63 13.78 -0.16
CA PRO A 24 -4.43 14.28 -1.53
C PRO A 24 -2.97 14.33 -1.97
N LYS A 25 -2.01 14.28 -1.03
CA LYS A 25 -0.57 14.26 -1.35
C LYS A 25 -0.02 12.84 -1.51
N ALA A 26 -0.85 11.81 -1.31
CA ALA A 26 -0.42 10.43 -1.53
C ALA A 26 -0.17 10.18 -3.02
N LYS A 27 0.86 9.40 -3.32
CA LYS A 27 1.08 8.85 -4.68
C LYS A 27 0.56 7.43 -4.70
N VAL A 28 -0.47 7.19 -5.50
CA VAL A 28 -1.19 5.91 -5.54
C VAL A 28 -1.05 5.29 -6.92
N VAL A 29 -0.68 4.01 -6.97
CA VAL A 29 -0.59 3.20 -8.19
C VAL A 29 -1.63 2.10 -8.14
N VAL A 30 -2.61 2.18 -9.04
CA VAL A 30 -3.68 1.20 -9.20
C VAL A 30 -3.22 0.07 -10.10
N LYS A 31 -3.55 -1.18 -9.75
CA LYS A 31 -3.20 -2.38 -10.54
C LYS A 31 -1.72 -2.41 -10.91
N PRO A 32 -0.81 -2.40 -9.92
CA PRO A 32 0.62 -2.36 -10.17
C PRO A 32 1.03 -3.53 -11.08
N ARG A 33 1.68 -3.23 -12.20
CA ARG A 33 2.07 -4.21 -13.24
C ARG A 33 0.88 -5.03 -13.80
N GLY A 34 -0.34 -4.50 -13.75
CA GLY A 34 -1.55 -5.18 -14.21
C GLY A 34 -2.16 -6.16 -13.20
N LEU A 35 -1.62 -6.26 -11.98
CA LEU A 35 -2.14 -7.14 -10.94
C LEU A 35 -3.43 -6.56 -10.33
N GLY A 36 -4.56 -7.21 -10.62
CA GLY A 36 -5.86 -6.85 -10.04
C GLY A 36 -5.92 -7.06 -8.52
N GLY A 37 -6.81 -6.32 -7.87
CA GLY A 37 -7.08 -6.39 -6.44
C GLY A 37 -6.01 -5.73 -5.57
N LEU A 38 -5.06 -5.01 -6.18
CA LEU A 38 -3.93 -4.39 -5.50
C LEU A 38 -3.77 -2.91 -5.85
N ILE A 39 -3.39 -2.14 -4.84
CA ILE A 39 -2.99 -0.75 -4.93
C ILE A 39 -1.69 -0.58 -4.13
N ILE A 40 -0.76 0.20 -4.67
CA ILE A 40 0.45 0.63 -3.96
C ILE A 40 0.30 2.11 -3.59
N VAL A 41 0.48 2.45 -2.32
CA VAL A 41 0.75 3.83 -1.91
C VAL A 41 2.26 3.98 -1.89
N ASP A 42 2.79 4.66 -2.90
CA ASP A 42 4.23 4.76 -3.12
C ASP A 42 4.88 5.76 -2.16
N SER A 43 4.18 6.86 -1.87
CA SER A 43 4.60 7.87 -0.89
C SER A 43 3.39 8.57 -0.27
N CYS A 44 3.45 8.92 1.01
CA CYS A 44 2.48 9.78 1.67
C CYS A 44 3.14 10.53 2.86
N PRO A 45 2.54 11.61 3.37
CA PRO A 45 3.12 12.38 4.49
C PRO A 45 3.22 11.60 5.80
N ASN A 46 2.22 10.76 6.10
CA ASN A 46 2.19 9.95 7.31
C ASN A 46 1.53 8.59 7.03
N ARG A 47 2.36 7.54 6.88
CA ARG A 47 1.90 6.19 6.54
C ARG A 47 0.99 5.57 7.60
N PHE A 48 1.26 5.81 8.88
CA PHE A 48 0.50 5.19 9.97
C PHE A 48 -0.90 5.80 10.07
N LYS A 49 -0.99 7.13 9.99
CA LYS A 49 -2.28 7.84 9.98
C LYS A 49 -3.11 7.42 8.77
N LEU A 50 -2.51 7.41 7.58
CA LEU A 50 -3.22 7.01 6.36
C LEU A 50 -3.67 5.54 6.44
N MET A 51 -2.85 4.64 6.97
CA MET A 51 -3.23 3.24 7.17
C MET A 51 -4.50 3.10 8.03
N GLU A 52 -4.55 3.79 9.18
CA GLU A 52 -5.73 3.77 10.07
C GLU A 52 -6.96 4.37 9.41
N GLU A 53 -6.80 5.51 8.73
CA GLU A 53 -7.91 6.18 8.03
C GLU A 53 -8.44 5.32 6.88
N VAL A 54 -7.58 4.66 6.10
CA VAL A 54 -8.00 3.79 5.01
C VAL A 54 -8.75 2.56 5.53
N LEU A 55 -8.24 1.90 6.57
CA LEU A 55 -8.92 0.75 7.19
C LEU A 55 -10.29 1.12 7.78
N ARG A 56 -10.46 2.36 8.25
CA ARG A 56 -11.70 2.82 8.87
C ARG A 56 -12.72 3.35 7.86
N GLU A 57 -12.27 4.09 6.84
CA GLU A 57 -13.13 4.91 5.98
C GLU A 57 -13.28 4.38 4.54
N VAL A 58 -12.49 3.39 4.13
CA VAL A 58 -12.51 2.82 2.77
C VAL A 58 -12.99 1.37 2.82
N PRO A 59 -14.30 1.11 2.64
CA PRO A 59 -14.87 -0.24 2.74
C PRO A 59 -14.24 -1.25 1.77
N GLU A 60 -13.75 -0.78 0.62
CA GLU A 60 -13.09 -1.60 -0.39
C GLU A 60 -11.68 -2.05 0.02
N ALA A 61 -11.08 -1.46 1.06
CA ALA A 61 -9.77 -1.84 1.57
C ALA A 61 -9.88 -3.03 2.53
N GLU A 62 -9.75 -4.25 2.01
CA GLU A 62 -9.81 -5.48 2.82
C GLU A 62 -8.64 -5.57 3.82
N LYS A 63 -7.47 -5.12 3.37
CA LYS A 63 -6.24 -5.15 4.17
C LYS A 63 -5.29 -4.05 3.72
N VAL A 64 -4.69 -3.37 4.69
CA VAL A 64 -3.60 -2.42 4.47
C VAL A 64 -2.36 -2.98 5.16
N ILE A 65 -1.27 -3.10 4.40
CA ILE A 65 -0.02 -3.70 4.86
C ILE A 65 1.09 -2.64 4.75
N PRO A 66 1.74 -2.26 5.86
CA PRO A 66 2.88 -1.37 5.81
C PRO A 66 4.09 -2.07 5.18
N VAL A 67 4.84 -1.33 4.36
CA VAL A 67 6.10 -1.81 3.80
C VAL A 67 7.23 -1.43 4.76
N GLU A 68 7.90 -2.42 5.34
CA GLU A 68 9.00 -2.18 6.28
C GLU A 68 10.36 -2.01 5.60
N ALA A 69 10.55 -2.65 4.44
CA ALA A 69 11.76 -2.52 3.64
C ALA A 69 11.48 -2.82 2.17
N GLU A 70 12.23 -2.17 1.27
CA GLU A 70 12.21 -2.42 -0.17
C GLU A 70 13.63 -2.80 -0.61
N VAL A 71 13.78 -3.99 -1.19
CA VAL A 71 15.07 -4.55 -1.64
C VAL A 71 14.90 -5.25 -2.98
N ASN A 72 16.00 -5.56 -3.67
CA ASN A 72 15.92 -6.42 -4.84
C ASN A 72 15.47 -7.83 -4.43
N ALA A 73 14.81 -8.53 -5.35
CA ALA A 73 14.34 -9.90 -5.14
C ALA A 73 15.49 -10.93 -5.20
N ARG A 74 16.52 -10.72 -4.39
CA ARG A 74 17.65 -11.62 -4.15
C ARG A 74 17.60 -12.10 -2.72
N ILE A 75 17.87 -13.40 -2.52
CA ILE A 75 17.69 -14.03 -1.21
C ILE A 75 18.56 -13.37 -0.13
N GLU A 76 19.78 -12.99 -0.49
CA GLU A 76 20.75 -12.36 0.40
C GLU A 76 20.30 -10.96 0.86
N GLU A 77 19.70 -10.18 -0.06
CA GLU A 77 19.18 -8.84 0.24
C GLU A 77 17.92 -8.91 1.12
N ILE A 78 17.03 -9.87 0.84
CA ILE A 78 15.82 -10.12 1.64
C ILE A 78 16.21 -10.54 3.06
N GLU A 79 17.14 -11.49 3.21
CA GLU A 79 17.62 -11.95 4.51
C GLU A 79 18.24 -10.79 5.31
N ALA A 80 19.11 -10.01 4.67
CA ALA A 80 19.78 -8.88 5.32
C ALA A 80 18.79 -7.79 5.77
N ALA A 81 17.74 -7.51 5.00
CA ALA A 81 16.69 -6.58 5.39
C ALA A 81 15.84 -7.13 6.54
N ALA A 82 15.41 -8.39 6.45
CA ALA A 82 14.63 -9.04 7.50
C ALA A 82 15.37 -9.07 8.85
N LYS A 83 16.68 -9.35 8.86
CA LYS A 83 17.51 -9.32 10.08
C LYS A 83 17.60 -7.94 10.74
N LYS A 84 17.43 -6.84 10.00
CA LYS A 84 17.46 -5.48 10.56
C LYS A 84 16.13 -5.10 11.23
N LEU A 85 15.05 -5.83 10.92
CA LEU A 85 13.71 -5.57 11.40
C LEU A 85 13.30 -6.47 12.60
N ALA A 86 13.99 -7.60 12.78
CA ALA A 86 13.78 -8.56 13.88
C ALA A 86 14.58 -8.18 15.12
#